data_AF-A0A5J4TP01-F1
#
_entry.id   AF-A0A5J4TP01-F1
#
_cell.length_a   1.000
_cell.length_b   1.000
_cell.length_c   1.000
_cell.angle_alpha   90.00
_cell.angle_beta   90.00
_cell.angle_gamma   90.00
#
_symmetry.space_group_name_H-M   'P 1'
#
loop_
_entity.id
_entity.type
_entity.pdbx_description
1 polymer ?
#
loop_
_entity_poly.entity_id
_entity_poly.type
_entity_poly.pdbx_seq_one_letter_code
_entity_poly.pdbx_strand_id
1 'polypeptide(L)'
;MWGLYGVGIADQSVRFGEDGRDAWPYNVGKGRIVEYRWSGGLYHSGDVIVGNSEFAKGHRVCIELNMDSNPRTVTFFYDDKEQENYVANIPEAVRFWTFFHQKGAQFKILKFERVYEAYAQHRTGFRALTFGQDWKQ
;
A
#
# COMPACT_ATOMS: atom_id res chain seq x y z
N MET A 1 -3.73 20.29 2.87
CA MET A 1 -3.79 19.98 1.42
C MET A 1 -2.94 18.74 1.18
N TRP A 2 -3.54 17.65 0.68
CA TRP A 2 -2.91 16.33 0.56
C TRP A 2 -2.28 16.17 -0.82
N GLY A 3 -0.96 16.32 -0.90
CA GLY A 3 -0.23 16.19 -2.16
C GLY A 3 -0.03 14.74 -2.61
N LEU A 4 0.39 13.88 -1.68
CA LEU A 4 0.44 12.44 -1.84
C LEU A 4 -0.92 11.85 -1.47
N TYR A 5 -1.57 11.18 -2.41
CA TYR A 5 -2.90 10.60 -2.23
C TYR A 5 -2.82 9.17 -1.73
N GLY A 6 -1.90 8.37 -2.27
CA GLY A 6 -1.77 6.96 -1.93
C GLY A 6 -0.39 6.41 -2.23
N VAL A 7 -0.03 5.34 -1.52
CA VAL A 7 1.19 4.57 -1.73
C VAL A 7 0.87 3.10 -1.68
N GLY A 8 1.69 2.26 -2.31
CA GLY A 8 1.51 0.83 -2.15
C GLY A 8 2.30 0.00 -3.13
N ILE A 9 1.74 -1.17 -3.44
CA ILE A 9 2.33 -2.13 -4.36
C ILE A 9 1.41 -2.41 -5.55
N ALA A 10 2.02 -2.78 -6.65
CA ALA A 10 1.36 -3.24 -7.85
C ALA A 10 1.98 -4.57 -8.27
N ASP A 11 1.16 -5.49 -8.77
CA ASP A 11 1.64 -6.67 -9.48
C ASP A 11 2.60 -6.24 -10.61
N GLN A 12 3.64 -7.03 -10.87
CA GLN A 12 4.65 -6.70 -11.87
C GLN A 12 4.10 -6.47 -13.28
N SER A 13 2.90 -6.97 -13.62
CA SER A 13 2.26 -6.75 -14.92
C SER A 13 1.69 -5.34 -15.08
N VAL A 14 1.44 -4.60 -13.99
CA VAL A 14 0.83 -3.27 -14.04
C VAL A 14 1.82 -2.25 -14.63
N ARG A 15 1.35 -1.47 -15.61
CA ARG A 15 2.10 -0.38 -16.26
C ARG A 15 1.32 0.92 -16.13
N PHE A 16 1.77 1.81 -15.25
CA PHE A 16 1.13 3.12 -15.07
C PHE A 16 1.55 4.09 -16.18
N GLY A 17 0.60 4.88 -16.69
CA GLY A 17 0.86 5.96 -17.64
C GLY A 17 0.84 5.56 -19.12
N GLU A 18 0.66 4.27 -19.45
CA GLU A 18 0.46 3.81 -20.83
C GLU A 18 -0.92 4.20 -21.38
N ASP A 19 -1.91 4.38 -20.49
CA ASP A 19 -3.28 4.81 -20.80
C ASP A 19 -3.51 6.33 -20.65
N GLY A 20 -2.43 7.08 -20.45
CA GLY A 20 -2.45 8.54 -20.27
C GLY A 20 -2.13 8.98 -18.84
N ARG A 21 -1.55 10.17 -18.70
CA ARG A 21 -1.06 10.70 -17.40
C ARG A 21 -2.17 10.97 -16.37
N ASP A 22 -3.42 10.99 -16.80
CA ASP A 22 -4.58 11.34 -15.97
C ASP A 22 -5.38 10.10 -15.52
N ALA A 23 -4.93 8.90 -15.88
CA ALA A 23 -5.59 7.67 -15.47
C ALA A 23 -5.40 7.43 -13.97
N TRP A 24 -6.52 7.23 -13.27
CA TRP A 24 -6.48 6.85 -11.87
C TRP A 24 -5.83 5.46 -11.71
N PRO A 25 -4.99 5.25 -10.69
CA PRO A 25 -4.27 3.98 -10.50
C PRO A 25 -5.18 2.76 -10.48
N TYR A 26 -6.39 2.89 -9.93
CA TYR A 26 -7.37 1.82 -9.88
C TYR A 26 -7.95 1.42 -11.25
N ASN A 27 -7.95 2.32 -12.24
CA ASN A 27 -8.38 1.96 -13.60
C ASN A 27 -7.35 1.06 -14.28
N VAL A 28 -6.06 1.37 -14.11
CA VAL A 28 -4.94 0.59 -14.66
C VAL A 28 -4.77 -0.74 -13.91
N GLY A 29 -4.87 -0.64 -12.59
CA GLY A 29 -4.42 -1.67 -11.65
C GLY A 29 -5.54 -2.47 -10.99
N LYS A 30 -6.78 -2.42 -11.49
CA LYS A 30 -7.91 -3.11 -10.86
C LYS A 30 -7.58 -4.58 -10.55
N GLY A 31 -7.79 -4.97 -9.29
CA GLY A 31 -7.48 -6.32 -8.76
C GLY A 31 -5.99 -6.67 -8.68
N ARG A 32 -5.10 -5.75 -9.05
CA ARG A 32 -3.65 -5.97 -9.18
C ARG A 32 -2.81 -4.98 -8.39
N ILE A 33 -3.43 -4.09 -7.62
CA ILE A 33 -2.75 -3.12 -6.76
C ILE A 33 -3.28 -3.20 -5.33
N VAL A 34 -2.42 -2.85 -4.38
CA VAL A 34 -2.81 -2.47 -3.02
C VAL A 34 -2.45 -1.00 -2.87
N GLU A 35 -3.41 -0.20 -2.40
CA GLU A 35 -3.22 1.23 -2.16
C GLU A 35 -3.57 1.58 -0.73
N TYR A 36 -2.61 2.10 0.03
CA TYR A 36 -2.86 2.77 1.31
C TYR A 36 -3.03 4.27 1.06
N ARG A 37 -4.25 4.76 1.27
CA ARG A 37 -4.67 6.14 0.99
C ARG A 37 -4.43 7.05 2.19
N TRP A 38 -4.27 8.35 1.90
CA TRP A 38 -4.09 9.40 2.90
C TRP A 38 -5.19 9.39 3.98
N SER A 39 -6.42 8.98 3.62
CA SER A 39 -7.57 8.87 4.53
C SER A 39 -7.57 7.59 5.37
N GLY A 40 -6.47 6.86 5.43
CA GLY A 40 -6.38 5.60 6.19
C GLY A 40 -7.07 4.42 5.53
N GLY A 41 -7.66 4.60 4.33
CA GLY A 41 -8.29 3.52 3.60
C GLY A 41 -7.25 2.62 2.93
N LEU A 42 -7.41 1.31 3.04
CA LEU A 42 -6.69 0.34 2.24
C LEU A 42 -7.58 -0.12 1.09
N TYR A 43 -7.13 0.07 -0.14
CA TYR A 43 -7.88 -0.24 -1.36
C TYR A 43 -7.30 -1.44 -2.12
N HIS A 44 -8.21 -2.30 -2.58
CA HIS A 44 -7.92 -3.39 -3.51
C HIS A 44 -9.19 -3.80 -4.28
N SER A 45 -9.06 -4.07 -5.58
CA SER A 45 -10.13 -4.61 -6.47
C SER A 45 -11.44 -3.82 -6.59
N GLY A 46 -11.59 -2.66 -5.95
CA GLY A 46 -12.85 -1.91 -5.92
C GLY A 46 -13.31 -1.59 -4.50
N ASP A 47 -12.80 -2.35 -3.52
CA ASP A 47 -13.16 -2.22 -2.13
C ASP A 47 -12.17 -1.32 -1.39
N VAL A 48 -12.68 -0.62 -0.37
CA VAL A 48 -11.87 0.14 0.59
C VAL A 48 -12.20 -0.37 1.99
N ILE A 49 -11.18 -0.90 2.66
CA ILE A 49 -11.23 -1.24 4.07
C ILE A 49 -10.69 -0.07 4.89
N VAL A 50 -11.44 0.29 5.93
CA VAL A 50 -11.09 1.34 6.89
C VAL A 50 -10.47 0.72 8.15
N GLY A 51 -9.88 1.56 9.00
CA GLY A 51 -9.29 1.15 10.29
C GLY A 51 -7.78 1.39 10.39
N ASN A 52 -7.10 1.66 9.27
CA ASN A 52 -5.76 2.20 9.33
C ASN A 52 -5.81 3.72 9.58
N SER A 53 -4.70 4.26 10.08
CA SER A 53 -4.56 5.67 10.42
C SER A 53 -4.53 6.53 9.15
N GLU A 54 -5.08 7.72 9.21
CA GLU A 54 -4.83 8.74 8.18
C GLU A 54 -3.36 9.19 8.26
N PHE A 55 -2.72 9.46 7.11
CA PHE A 55 -1.36 9.97 7.08
C PHE A 55 -1.27 11.37 6.49
N ALA A 56 -0.37 12.18 7.06
CA ALA A 56 -0.25 13.59 6.75
C ALA A 56 1.15 14.05 6.39
N LYS A 57 1.20 15.27 5.82
CA LYS A 57 2.47 15.94 5.51
C LYS A 57 3.31 16.11 6.79
N GLY A 58 4.60 15.81 6.68
CA GLY A 58 5.54 15.90 7.80
C GLY A 58 5.70 14.60 8.58
N HIS A 59 4.85 13.61 8.31
CA HIS A 59 4.90 12.29 8.92
C HIS A 59 5.50 11.26 7.97
N ARG A 60 5.75 10.05 8.49
CA ARG A 60 6.40 8.97 7.74
C ARG A 60 5.44 7.82 7.51
N VAL A 61 5.44 7.30 6.28
CA VAL A 61 4.78 6.05 5.93
C VAL A 61 5.86 5.05 5.53
N CYS A 62 5.79 3.84 6.09
CA CYS A 62 6.63 2.71 5.70
C CYS A 62 5.78 1.64 4.99
N ILE A 63 6.40 0.96 4.02
CA ILE A 63 5.85 -0.25 3.39
C ILE A 63 6.86 -1.36 3.66
N GLU A 64 6.45 -2.38 4.41
CA GLU A 64 7.21 -3.61 4.59
C GLU A 64 6.66 -4.69 3.68
N LEU A 65 7.53 -5.30 2.87
CA LEU A 65 7.21 -6.50 2.10
C LEU A 65 7.93 -7.69 2.72
N ASN A 66 7.16 -8.65 3.22
CA ASN A 66 7.69 -9.95 3.59
C ASN A 66 7.48 -10.92 2.42
N MET A 67 8.51 -11.04 1.58
CA MET A 67 8.51 -11.93 0.41
C MET A 67 8.94 -13.36 0.74
N ASP A 68 9.55 -13.56 1.91
CA ASP A 68 10.08 -14.85 2.37
C ASP A 68 9.04 -15.63 3.21
N SER A 69 7.97 -14.98 3.68
CA SER A 69 6.88 -15.63 4.42
C SER A 69 5.88 -16.36 3.50
N ASN A 70 5.18 -17.35 4.08
CA ASN A 70 4.04 -18.00 3.46
C ASN A 70 2.82 -17.94 4.41
N PRO A 71 1.82 -17.09 4.14
CA PRO A 71 1.67 -16.24 2.95
C PRO A 71 2.65 -15.06 2.91
N ARG A 72 2.99 -14.58 1.70
CA ARG A 72 3.72 -13.30 1.51
C ARG A 72 2.84 -12.14 1.94
N THR A 73 3.41 -11.11 2.55
CA THR A 73 2.63 -9.99 3.09
C THR A 73 3.17 -8.62 2.67
N VAL A 74 2.26 -7.64 2.63
CA VAL A 74 2.58 -6.22 2.66
C VAL A 74 1.92 -5.59 3.88
N THR A 75 2.73 -4.90 4.69
CA THR A 75 2.29 -4.21 5.90
C THR A 75 2.67 -2.74 5.81
N PHE A 76 1.78 -1.86 6.29
CA PHE A 76 2.01 -0.43 6.31
C PHE A 76 2.28 0.03 7.74
N PHE A 77 3.10 1.07 7.88
CA PHE A 77 3.35 1.74 9.16
C PHE A 77 3.13 3.24 9.00
N TYR A 78 2.58 3.87 10.02
CA TYR A 78 2.45 5.31 10.14
C TYR A 78 3.18 5.79 11.38
N ASP A 79 4.21 6.62 11.21
CA ASP A 79 5.15 7.01 12.26
C ASP A 79 5.62 5.83 13.12
N ASP A 80 6.14 4.80 12.44
CA ASP A 80 6.68 3.60 13.05
C ASP A 80 5.62 2.73 13.79
N LYS A 81 4.34 3.11 13.77
CA LYS A 81 3.22 2.30 14.26
C LYS A 81 2.68 1.40 13.15
N GLU A 82 2.71 0.09 13.38
CA GLU A 82 2.11 -0.92 12.50
C GLU A 82 0.59 -0.67 12.33
N GLN A 83 0.10 -0.77 11.09
CA GLN A 83 -1.31 -0.59 10.77
C GLN A 83 -2.09 -1.91 10.89
N GLU A 84 -3.32 -1.81 11.37
CA GLU A 84 -4.14 -2.98 11.76
C GLU A 84 -4.57 -3.83 10.57
N ASN A 85 -4.80 -3.22 9.41
CA ASN A 85 -5.10 -3.92 8.17
C ASN A 85 -3.84 -4.06 7.31
N TYR A 86 -3.49 -5.30 6.99
CA TYR A 86 -2.39 -5.68 6.10
C TYR A 86 -2.88 -6.63 5.02
N VAL A 87 -2.09 -6.81 3.95
CA VAL A 87 -2.48 -7.70 2.85
C VAL A 87 -1.59 -8.93 2.81
N ALA A 88 -2.20 -10.11 2.76
CA ALA A 88 -1.56 -11.40 2.60
C ALA A 88 -1.77 -11.97 1.20
N ASN A 89 -0.98 -12.98 0.84
CA ASN A 89 -0.98 -13.64 -0.46
C ASN A 89 -0.63 -12.70 -1.63
N ILE A 90 0.27 -11.73 -1.40
CA ILE A 90 0.72 -10.85 -2.47
C ILE A 90 1.49 -11.63 -3.57
N PRO A 91 1.54 -11.11 -4.82
CA PRO A 91 2.26 -11.75 -5.92
C PRO A 91 3.74 -11.99 -5.61
N GLU A 92 4.37 -12.93 -6.32
CA GLU A 92 5.80 -13.24 -6.19
C GLU A 92 6.72 -12.10 -6.67
N ALA A 93 6.20 -11.20 -7.50
CA ALA A 93 6.92 -10.04 -8.01
C ALA A 93 6.00 -8.83 -8.03
N VAL A 94 6.43 -7.76 -7.36
CA VAL A 94 5.65 -6.53 -7.19
C VAL A 94 6.53 -5.30 -7.44
N ARG A 95 5.88 -4.15 -7.66
CA ARG A 95 6.50 -2.84 -7.78
C ARG A 95 5.94 -1.90 -6.74
N PHE A 96 6.78 -1.07 -6.15
CA PHE A 96 6.33 0.07 -5.36
C PHE A 96 5.81 1.17 -6.29
N TRP A 97 4.76 1.86 -5.85
CA TRP A 97 4.21 2.98 -6.59
C TRP A 97 3.57 4.00 -5.63
N THR A 98 3.39 5.22 -6.13
CA THR A 98 2.83 6.35 -5.38
C THR A 98 1.93 7.17 -6.29
N PHE A 99 0.82 7.68 -5.76
CA PHE A 99 -0.11 8.55 -6.46
C PHE A 99 -0.06 9.98 -5.91
N PHE A 100 0.19 10.95 -6.79
CA PHE A 100 0.10 12.38 -6.45
C PHE A 100 -1.14 12.98 -7.09
N HIS A 101 -1.93 13.68 -6.27
CA HIS A 101 -3.10 14.40 -6.75
C HIS A 101 -2.82 15.90 -6.99
N GLN A 102 -1.77 16.45 -6.36
CA GLN A 102 -1.42 17.87 -6.47
C GLN A 102 -0.13 18.08 -7.22
N LYS A 103 -0.16 19.04 -8.16
CA LYS A 103 1.04 19.50 -8.87
C LYS A 103 2.04 20.07 -7.86
N GLY A 104 3.31 19.68 -7.99
CA GLY A 104 4.39 20.11 -7.10
C GLY A 104 4.44 19.39 -5.75
N ALA A 105 3.56 18.41 -5.52
CA ALA A 105 3.70 17.51 -4.38
C ALA A 105 5.00 16.69 -4.51
N GLN A 106 5.63 16.44 -3.37
CA GLN A 106 6.89 15.70 -3.29
C GLN A 106 6.96 14.92 -1.99
N PHE A 107 7.78 13.89 -2.00
CA PHE A 107 8.15 13.11 -0.83
C PHE A 107 9.64 12.80 -0.91
N LYS A 108 10.19 12.29 0.18
CA LYS A 108 11.57 11.83 0.25
C LYS A 108 11.57 10.37 0.69
N ILE A 109 12.31 9.52 -0.02
CA ILE A 109 12.64 8.18 0.44
C ILE A 109 13.69 8.35 1.55
N LEU A 110 13.31 8.02 2.78
CA LEU A 110 14.22 8.13 3.94
C LEU A 110 15.09 6.88 4.08
N LYS A 111 14.54 5.72 3.75
CA LYS A 111 15.19 4.41 3.87
C LYS A 111 14.65 3.47 2.79
N PHE A 112 15.54 2.67 2.22
CA PHE A 112 15.19 1.56 1.33
C PHE A 112 16.25 0.47 1.52
N GLU A 113 15.86 -0.60 2.20
CA GLU A 113 16.79 -1.65 2.60
C GLU A 113 16.09 -3.01 2.59
N ARG A 114 16.89 -4.07 2.56
CA ARG A 114 16.44 -5.42 2.87
C ARG A 114 16.82 -5.73 4.31
N VAL A 115 15.85 -6.11 5.12
CA VAL A 115 16.06 -6.64 6.47
C VAL A 115 15.87 -8.16 6.47
N TYR A 116 16.46 -8.83 7.45
CA TYR A 116 16.40 -10.30 7.57
C TYR A 116 15.24 -10.79 8.44
N GLU A 117 14.73 -9.91 9.31
CA GLU A 117 13.58 -10.16 10.17
C GLU A 117 12.50 -9.12 9.88
N ALA A 118 11.25 -9.56 9.83
CA ALA A 118 10.10 -8.66 9.64
C ALA A 118 9.89 -7.81 10.90
N TYR A 119 9.60 -6.52 10.74
CA TYR A 119 9.15 -5.67 11.84
C TYR A 119 7.68 -5.84 12.13
N ALA A 120 6.86 -6.20 11.13
CA ALA A 120 5.44 -6.46 11.32
C ALA A 120 5.22 -7.65 12.27
N GLN A 121 4.40 -7.44 13.29
CA GLN A 121 4.11 -8.43 14.31
C GLN A 121 2.74 -9.08 14.13
N HIS A 122 1.82 -8.43 13.41
CA HIS A 122 0.45 -8.91 13.14
C HIS A 122 -0.25 -9.41 14.42
N ARG A 123 -0.27 -8.56 15.46
CA ARG A 123 -0.80 -8.91 16.78
C ARG A 123 -2.28 -9.29 16.73
N THR A 124 -2.76 -9.96 17.79
CA THR A 124 -4.19 -10.26 17.96
C THR A 124 -5.04 -9.01 17.75
N GLY A 125 -6.04 -9.11 16.85
CA GLY A 125 -6.91 -8.00 16.46
C GLY A 125 -6.56 -7.39 15.10
N PHE A 126 -5.36 -7.66 14.55
CA PHE A 126 -4.98 -7.22 13.22
C PHE A 126 -5.67 -8.07 12.16
N ARG A 127 -6.09 -7.44 11.06
CA ARG A 127 -6.87 -8.05 10.00
C ARG A 127 -5.99 -8.31 8.77
N ALA A 128 -5.83 -9.59 8.45
CA ALA A 128 -5.24 -10.03 7.18
C ALA A 128 -6.29 -9.95 6.07
N LEU A 129 -5.98 -9.20 5.01
CA LEU A 129 -6.81 -9.10 3.81
C LEU A 129 -6.14 -9.87 2.68
N THR A 130 -6.87 -10.73 1.97
CA THR A 130 -6.28 -11.57 0.92
C THR A 130 -6.21 -10.79 -0.40
N PHE A 131 -5.03 -10.74 -1.00
CA PHE A 131 -4.86 -10.21 -2.35
C PHE A 131 -5.66 -11.03 -3.37
N GLY A 132 -6.30 -10.35 -4.32
CA GLY A 132 -7.14 -10.93 -5.37
C GLY A 132 -8.55 -11.32 -4.91
N GLN A 133 -8.93 -11.00 -3.67
CA GLN A 133 -10.27 -11.25 -3.12
C GLN A 133 -10.97 -9.94 -2.82
N ASP A 134 -12.31 -9.97 -2.86
CA ASP A 134 -13.13 -8.85 -2.41
C ASP A 134 -13.02 -8.71 -0.88
N TRP A 135 -12.95 -7.47 -0.41
CA TRP A 135 -12.76 -7.18 1.01
C TRP A 135 -14.08 -6.73 1.63
N LYS A 136 -14.61 -7.55 2.54
CA LYS A 136 -15.82 -7.22 3.30
C LYS A 136 -15.44 -6.41 4.53
N GLN A 137 -16.19 -5.32 4.79
CA GLN A 137 -16.06 -4.53 6.01
C GLN A 137 -16.50 -5.34 7.23
#